data_AF-A0AAE1SZE7-F1
#
_entry.id   AF-A0AAE1SZE7-F1
#
_cell.length_a   1.000
_cell.length_b   1.000
_cell.length_c   1.000
_cell.angle_alpha   90.00
_cell.angle_beta   90.00
_cell.angle_gamma   90.00
#
_symmetry.space_group_name_H-M   'P 1'
#
loop_
_entity.id
_entity.type
_entity.pdbx_description
1 polymer ?
#
loop_
_entity_poly.entity_id
_entity_poly.type
_entity_poly.pdbx_seq_one_letter_code
_entity_poly.pdbx_strand_id
1 'polypeptide(L)'
;MYKEAKSSYFDLPALDVSTAFPQATPASNFPTCTSDYYQLDDLLTVEEKAIRMKVRECMEKEVAPIMTKYWEKADFPFEVVPKLGALHISGGTIKGYGCPGLSITGSVVALAEVARVDASFSTFILVHSSLAMLTIGLCGSEMQKRKYLPSLAELISIACWGLTEPDYGSDASALRTTATKV
;
A
#
# COMPACT_ATOMS: atom_id res chain seq x y z
N MET A 1 47.98 -9.01 -16.04
CA MET A 1 46.69 -8.80 -15.35
C MET A 1 46.99 -8.43 -13.90
N TYR A 2 46.95 -7.15 -13.56
CA TYR A 2 47.03 -6.73 -12.16
C TYR A 2 45.68 -7.02 -11.51
N LYS A 3 45.65 -7.90 -10.51
CA LYS A 3 44.52 -7.97 -9.58
C LYS A 3 44.61 -6.69 -8.75
N GLU A 4 43.68 -5.75 -8.93
CA GLU A 4 43.55 -4.63 -8.00
C GLU A 4 43.34 -5.19 -6.59
N ALA A 5 44.23 -4.83 -5.67
CA ALA A 5 44.10 -5.23 -4.28
C ALA A 5 42.88 -4.51 -3.70
N LYS A 6 41.87 -5.28 -3.25
CA LYS A 6 40.72 -4.75 -2.51
C LYS A 6 41.23 -3.93 -1.31
N SER A 7 40.70 -2.72 -1.13
CA SER A 7 41.04 -1.91 0.04
C SER A 7 40.59 -2.61 1.34
N SER A 8 41.29 -2.34 2.44
CA SER A 8 41.00 -2.94 3.75
C SER A 8 39.59 -2.62 4.28
N TYR A 9 38.96 -1.57 3.74
CA TYR A 9 37.64 -1.07 4.14
C TYR A 9 36.51 -1.46 3.17
N PHE A 10 36.80 -2.16 2.07
CA PHE A 10 35.79 -2.43 1.03
C PHE A 10 34.59 -3.22 1.57
N ASP A 11 34.81 -4.19 2.45
CA ASP A 11 33.78 -5.08 2.98
C ASP A 11 33.21 -4.61 4.34
N LEU A 12 33.50 -3.37 4.76
CA LEU A 12 32.91 -2.78 5.97
C LEU A 12 31.43 -2.41 5.75
N PRO A 13 30.59 -2.43 6.81
CA PRO A 13 29.21 -1.98 6.69
C PRO A 13 29.12 -0.49 6.35
N ALA A 14 27.97 -0.09 5.80
CA ALA A 14 27.66 1.32 5.59
C ALA A 14 27.73 2.11 6.90
N LEU A 15 28.21 3.36 6.82
CA LEU A 15 28.24 4.27 7.95
C LEU A 15 26.82 4.63 8.38
N ASP A 16 26.60 4.78 9.69
CA ASP A 16 25.31 5.24 10.21
C ASP A 16 24.98 6.65 9.67
N VAL A 17 23.73 6.86 9.27
CA VAL A 17 23.30 8.11 8.63
C VAL A 17 23.48 9.33 9.52
N SER A 18 23.34 9.19 10.83
CA SER A 18 23.55 10.30 11.78
C SER A 18 25.02 10.75 11.83
N THR A 19 25.96 9.86 11.51
CA THR A 19 27.38 10.20 11.40
C THR A 19 27.72 10.69 10.00
N ALA A 20 27.18 10.05 8.96
CA ALA A 20 27.44 10.38 7.57
C ALA A 20 26.88 11.74 7.15
N PHE A 21 25.68 12.09 7.64
CA PHE A 21 24.96 13.31 7.29
C PHE A 21 24.19 13.90 8.50
N PRO A 22 24.90 14.46 9.50
CA PRO A 22 24.30 14.90 10.76
C PRO A 22 23.35 16.10 10.64
N GLN A 23 23.34 16.79 9.49
CA GLN A 23 22.61 18.05 9.31
C GLN A 23 21.10 17.87 9.05
N ALA A 24 20.66 16.68 8.63
CA ALA A 24 19.27 16.42 8.30
C ALA A 24 18.77 15.11 8.86
N THR A 25 17.44 14.97 8.88
CA THR A 25 16.77 13.79 9.40
C THR A 25 16.35 12.87 8.24
N PRO A 26 16.66 11.56 8.29
CA PRO A 26 16.19 10.61 7.29
C PRO A 26 14.68 10.38 7.41
N ALA A 27 14.08 9.86 6.33
CA ALA A 27 12.64 9.57 6.29
C ALA A 27 12.18 8.48 7.28
N SER A 28 13.10 7.75 7.94
CA SER A 28 12.75 6.87 9.07
C SER A 28 12.13 7.63 10.24
N ASN A 29 12.42 8.93 10.37
CA ASN A 29 11.59 9.87 11.12
C ASN A 29 10.85 10.75 10.10
N PHE A 30 9.64 10.35 9.75
CA PHE A 30 8.93 10.93 8.62
C PHE A 30 8.62 12.42 8.83
N PRO A 31 8.75 13.29 7.80
CA PRO A 31 8.51 14.72 7.94
C PRO A 31 7.04 15.03 8.24
N THR A 32 6.82 16.07 9.05
CA THR A 32 5.49 16.63 9.29
C THR A 32 4.84 17.09 7.99
N CYS A 33 3.52 16.94 7.87
CA CYS A 33 2.78 17.36 6.69
C CYS A 33 2.65 18.89 6.63
N THR A 34 3.54 19.55 5.89
CA THR A 34 3.45 20.98 5.54
C THR A 34 2.89 21.22 4.14
N SER A 35 2.62 20.16 3.39
CA SER A 35 2.08 20.20 2.03
C SER A 35 0.60 20.58 1.98
N ASP A 36 -0.12 20.45 3.10
CA ASP A 36 -1.53 20.83 3.22
C ASP A 36 -1.70 22.35 3.40
N TYR A 37 -1.33 23.08 2.35
CA TYR A 37 -1.21 24.53 2.38
C TYR A 37 -2.57 25.25 2.33
N TYR A 38 -3.57 24.63 1.70
CA TYR A 38 -4.92 25.19 1.52
C TYR A 38 -5.93 24.63 2.52
N GLN A 39 -5.47 24.01 3.62
CA GLN A 39 -6.32 23.49 4.68
C GLN A 39 -7.38 22.52 4.12
N LEU A 40 -6.94 21.49 3.39
CA LEU A 40 -7.80 20.48 2.77
C LEU A 40 -8.72 19.79 3.77
N ASP A 41 -8.35 19.77 5.06
CA ASP A 41 -9.24 19.31 6.12
C ASP A 41 -10.58 20.04 6.13
N ASP A 42 -10.68 21.32 5.77
CA ASP A 42 -11.98 22.02 5.73
C ASP A 42 -12.97 21.41 4.72
N LEU A 43 -12.46 20.60 3.78
CA LEU A 43 -13.25 19.88 2.77
C LEU A 43 -13.62 18.45 3.18
N LEU A 44 -13.13 17.97 4.33
CA LEU A 44 -13.30 16.60 4.79
C LEU A 44 -14.33 16.51 5.93
N THR A 45 -15.09 15.41 5.97
CA THR A 45 -15.92 15.11 7.14
C THR A 45 -15.07 14.75 8.36
N VAL A 46 -15.69 14.72 9.54
CA VAL A 46 -15.01 14.31 10.78
C VAL A 46 -14.46 12.90 10.68
N GLU A 47 -15.21 11.99 10.07
CA GLU A 47 -14.82 10.59 9.86
C GLU A 47 -13.65 10.47 8.88
N GLU A 48 -13.64 11.27 7.81
CA GLU A 48 -12.57 11.29 6.81
C GLU A 48 -11.27 11.84 7.40
N LYS A 49 -11.34 12.90 8.23
CA LYS A 49 -10.19 13.40 9.01
C LYS A 49 -9.65 12.35 9.97
N ALA A 50 -10.53 11.65 10.68
CA ALA A 50 -10.14 10.61 11.61
C ALA A 50 -9.39 9.47 10.91
N ILE A 51 -9.89 9.03 9.75
CA ILE A 51 -9.22 8.00 8.93
C ILE A 51 -7.87 8.51 8.42
N ARG A 52 -7.81 9.74 7.90
CA ARG A 52 -6.56 10.37 7.44
C ARG A 52 -5.48 10.28 8.52
N MET A 53 -5.80 10.74 9.73
CA MET A 53 -4.85 10.75 10.84
C MET A 53 -4.47 9.34 11.30
N LYS A 54 -5.44 8.43 11.43
CA LYS A 54 -5.19 7.03 11.81
C LYS A 54 -4.22 6.33 10.86
N VAL A 55 -4.42 6.52 9.55
CA VAL A 55 -3.54 5.94 8.52
C VAL A 55 -2.16 6.58 8.54
N ARG A 56 -2.10 7.92 8.63
CA ARG A 56 -0.84 8.66 8.71
C ARG A 56 0.03 8.16 9.86
N GLU A 57 -0.51 8.13 11.06
CA GLU A 57 0.22 7.70 12.27
C GLU A 57 0.74 6.27 12.14
N CYS A 58 -0.08 5.36 11.62
CA CYS A 58 0.34 3.98 11.40
C CYS A 58 1.47 3.88 10.36
N MET A 59 1.37 4.60 9.25
CA MET A 59 2.38 4.52 8.20
C MET A 59 3.72 5.15 8.62
N GLU A 60 3.68 6.32 9.27
CA GLU A 60 4.89 6.97 9.78
C GLU A 60 5.56 6.15 10.88
N LYS A 61 4.79 5.45 11.72
CA LYS A 61 5.33 4.65 12.82
C LYS A 61 5.80 3.26 12.38
N GLU A 62 5.03 2.58 11.55
CA GLU A 62 5.20 1.14 11.29
C GLU A 62 5.89 0.85 9.95
N VAL A 63 5.86 1.79 8.99
CA VAL A 63 6.43 1.62 7.64
C VAL A 63 7.67 2.48 7.43
N ALA A 64 7.61 3.77 7.75
CA ALA A 64 8.72 4.69 7.48
C ALA A 64 10.08 4.23 8.03
N PRO A 65 10.18 3.63 9.24
CA PRO A 65 11.46 3.15 9.78
C PRO A 65 12.08 1.97 9.03
N ILE A 66 11.28 1.18 8.29
CA ILE A 66 11.72 -0.06 7.64
C ILE A 66 11.72 -0.01 6.12
N MET A 67 11.00 0.94 5.51
CA MET A 67 10.74 0.97 4.07
C MET A 67 12.01 0.96 3.23
N THR A 68 13.06 1.71 3.61
CA THR A 68 14.31 1.81 2.84
C THR A 68 14.99 0.46 2.66
N LYS A 69 15.01 -0.37 3.72
CA LYS A 69 15.63 -1.70 3.69
C LYS A 69 14.89 -2.64 2.73
N TYR A 70 13.56 -2.62 2.77
CA TYR A 70 12.73 -3.50 1.96
C TYR A 70 12.71 -3.07 0.50
N TRP A 71 12.61 -1.77 0.26
CA TRP A 71 12.63 -1.19 -1.09
C TRP A 71 13.94 -1.50 -1.82
N GLU A 72 15.09 -1.30 -1.17
CA GLU A 72 16.41 -1.63 -1.72
C GLU A 72 16.55 -3.10 -2.09
N LYS A 73 15.95 -4.00 -1.30
CA LYS A 73 16.02 -5.44 -1.52
C LYS A 73 14.97 -5.98 -2.49
N ALA A 74 14.02 -5.14 -2.91
CA ALA A 74 12.81 -5.57 -3.61
C ALA A 74 12.04 -6.68 -2.85
N ASP A 75 12.04 -6.62 -1.51
CA ASP A 75 11.31 -7.54 -0.62
C ASP A 75 10.00 -6.90 -0.11
N PHE A 76 9.01 -7.70 0.28
CA PHE A 76 7.75 -7.21 0.85
C PHE A 76 7.66 -7.41 2.38
N PRO A 77 7.32 -6.39 3.19
CA PRO A 77 7.25 -6.50 4.66
C PRO A 77 5.92 -7.11 5.12
N PHE A 78 5.79 -8.43 5.04
CA PHE A 78 4.56 -9.13 5.42
C PHE A 78 4.14 -8.92 6.88
N GLU A 79 5.09 -8.62 7.78
CA GLU A 79 4.83 -8.32 9.19
C GLU A 79 4.00 -7.06 9.42
N VAL A 80 3.91 -6.17 8.42
CA VAL A 80 3.10 -4.94 8.50
C VAL A 80 1.65 -5.17 8.07
N VAL A 81 1.38 -6.21 7.28
CA VAL A 81 0.03 -6.48 6.72
C VAL A 81 -1.06 -6.53 7.80
N PRO A 82 -0.89 -7.20 8.96
CA PRO A 82 -1.91 -7.20 10.01
C PRO A 82 -2.19 -5.81 10.59
N LYS A 83 -1.18 -4.93 10.64
CA LYS A 83 -1.33 -3.54 11.12
C LYS A 83 -2.18 -2.73 10.14
N LEU A 84 -1.98 -2.94 8.83
CA LEU A 84 -2.83 -2.35 7.78
C LEU A 84 -4.26 -2.89 7.83
N GLY A 85 -4.44 -4.18 8.16
CA GLY A 85 -5.76 -4.78 8.35
C GLY A 85 -6.52 -4.12 9.49
N ALA A 86 -5.83 -3.85 10.62
CA ALA A 86 -6.40 -3.16 11.78
C ALA A 86 -6.79 -1.68 11.51
N LEU A 87 -6.26 -1.07 10.44
CA LEU A 87 -6.74 0.24 10.00
C LEU A 87 -8.19 0.20 9.52
N HIS A 88 -8.65 -0.97 9.05
CA HIS A 88 -9.99 -1.21 8.51
C HIS A 88 -10.28 -0.30 7.30
N ILE A 89 -9.32 -0.21 6.39
CA ILE A 89 -9.42 0.54 5.12
C ILE A 89 -9.53 -0.38 3.90
N SER A 90 -9.18 -1.67 4.04
CA SER A 90 -9.35 -2.67 2.99
C SER A 90 -10.83 -2.97 2.76
N GLY A 91 -11.26 -3.00 1.51
CA GLY A 91 -12.67 -3.03 1.10
C GLY A 91 -13.27 -1.65 0.84
N GLY A 92 -12.58 -0.56 1.20
CA GLY A 92 -12.91 0.82 0.81
C GLY A 92 -14.41 1.14 0.93
N THR A 93 -15.07 1.34 -0.21
CA THR A 93 -16.48 1.76 -0.30
C THR A 93 -17.50 0.62 -0.25
N ILE A 94 -17.05 -0.64 -0.22
CA ILE A 94 -17.94 -1.81 -0.19
C ILE A 94 -18.71 -1.83 1.13
N LYS A 95 -20.04 -1.89 1.05
CA LYS A 95 -20.92 -1.94 2.22
C LYS A 95 -21.27 -3.37 2.59
N GLY A 96 -21.19 -3.70 3.89
CA GLY A 96 -21.47 -5.03 4.41
C GLY A 96 -20.32 -6.01 4.20
N TYR A 97 -20.58 -7.30 4.42
CA TYR A 97 -19.60 -8.39 4.24
C TYR A 97 -18.29 -8.23 5.02
N GLY A 98 -18.30 -7.50 6.14
CA GLY A 98 -17.10 -7.20 6.92
C GLY A 98 -16.22 -6.08 6.35
N CYS A 99 -16.66 -5.41 5.28
CA CYS A 99 -15.98 -4.24 4.72
C CYS A 99 -16.38 -2.94 5.44
N PRO A 100 -15.51 -1.91 5.43
CA PRO A 100 -15.70 -0.69 6.20
C PRO A 100 -16.82 0.24 5.67
N GLY A 101 -17.22 0.12 4.41
CA GLY A 101 -18.28 0.94 3.83
C GLY A 101 -17.99 2.44 3.85
N LEU A 102 -16.72 2.82 3.66
CA LEU A 102 -16.27 4.21 3.70
C LEU A 102 -16.93 5.04 2.59
N SER A 103 -16.91 6.37 2.77
CA SER A 103 -17.11 7.26 1.64
C SER A 103 -16.01 7.06 0.60
N ILE A 104 -16.29 7.44 -0.65
CA ILE A 104 -15.27 7.40 -1.71
C ILE A 104 -14.10 8.33 -1.36
N THR A 105 -14.38 9.53 -0.84
CA THR A 105 -13.38 10.49 -0.40
C THR A 105 -12.54 9.93 0.74
N GLY A 106 -13.14 9.34 1.77
CA GLY A 106 -12.41 8.70 2.87
C GLY A 106 -11.51 7.55 2.41
N SER A 107 -11.96 6.75 1.43
CA SER A 107 -11.14 5.70 0.82
C SER A 107 -9.92 6.26 0.07
N VAL A 108 -10.11 7.34 -0.69
CA VAL A 108 -9.03 8.01 -1.43
C VAL A 108 -8.05 8.70 -0.49
N VAL A 109 -8.53 9.40 0.53
CA VAL A 109 -7.69 10.05 1.54
C VAL A 109 -6.85 9.04 2.31
N ALA A 110 -7.43 7.90 2.69
CA ALA A 110 -6.67 6.80 3.29
C ALA A 110 -5.54 6.32 2.37
N LEU A 111 -5.85 6.06 1.10
CA LEU A 111 -4.87 5.56 0.14
C LEU A 111 -3.75 6.58 -0.16
N ALA A 112 -4.09 7.87 -0.17
CA ALA A 112 -3.15 8.97 -0.30
C ALA A 112 -2.20 9.06 0.90
N GLU A 113 -2.67 8.88 2.13
CA GLU A 113 -1.81 8.86 3.32
C GLU A 113 -0.88 7.64 3.37
N VAL A 114 -1.31 6.49 2.83
CA VAL A 114 -0.41 5.34 2.59
C VAL A 114 0.66 5.71 1.56
N ALA A 115 0.25 6.24 0.40
CA ALA A 115 1.15 6.61 -0.70
C ALA A 115 2.16 7.69 -0.31
N ARG A 116 1.77 8.61 0.59
CA ARG A 116 2.64 9.67 1.09
C ARG A 116 3.89 9.11 1.75
N VAL A 117 3.78 7.96 2.42
CA VAL A 117 4.91 7.30 3.09
C VAL A 117 5.59 6.28 2.17
N ASP A 118 4.83 5.34 1.60
CA ASP A 118 5.38 4.34 0.68
C ASP A 118 4.36 3.95 -0.42
N ALA A 119 4.78 4.12 -1.67
CA ALA A 119 3.93 3.84 -2.83
C ALA A 119 3.73 2.33 -3.08
N SER A 120 4.63 1.46 -2.60
CA SER A 120 4.49 0.01 -2.74
C SER A 120 3.32 -0.50 -1.89
N PHE A 121 3.22 -0.06 -0.64
CA PHE A 121 2.09 -0.35 0.23
C PHE A 121 0.78 0.23 -0.28
N SER A 122 0.81 1.44 -0.84
CA SER A 122 -0.39 2.02 -1.47
C SER A 122 -0.85 1.17 -2.65
N THR A 123 0.08 0.75 -3.52
CA THR A 123 -0.23 -0.14 -4.65
C THR A 123 -0.75 -1.50 -4.18
N PHE A 124 -0.15 -2.08 -3.13
CA PHE A 124 -0.62 -3.31 -2.51
C PHE A 124 -2.09 -3.21 -2.08
N ILE A 125 -2.45 -2.17 -1.32
CA ILE A 125 -3.84 -1.96 -0.87
C ILE A 125 -4.76 -1.63 -2.05
N LEU A 126 -4.32 -0.79 -2.99
CA LEU A 126 -5.09 -0.38 -4.16
C LEU A 126 -5.48 -1.59 -5.01
N VAL A 127 -4.51 -2.43 -5.37
CA VAL A 127 -4.77 -3.63 -6.20
C VAL A 127 -5.64 -4.62 -5.44
N HIS A 128 -5.33 -4.86 -4.17
CA HIS A 128 -6.10 -5.78 -3.34
C HIS A 128 -7.57 -5.34 -3.18
N SER A 129 -7.78 -4.08 -2.77
CA SER A 129 -9.10 -3.55 -2.42
C SER A 129 -9.84 -2.99 -3.63
N SER A 130 -9.25 -2.00 -4.30
CA SER A 130 -9.92 -1.21 -5.34
C SER A 130 -9.98 -1.91 -6.70
N LEU A 131 -9.21 -2.98 -6.92
CA LEU A 131 -9.35 -3.83 -8.09
C LEU A 131 -10.00 -5.18 -7.73
N ALA A 132 -9.34 -5.99 -6.91
CA ALA A 132 -9.78 -7.37 -6.68
C ALA A 132 -11.06 -7.45 -5.83
N MET A 133 -11.10 -6.85 -4.64
CA MET A 133 -12.32 -6.86 -3.82
C MET A 133 -13.46 -6.11 -4.49
N LEU A 134 -13.20 -4.97 -5.13
CA LEU A 134 -14.23 -4.23 -5.86
C LEU A 134 -14.83 -5.06 -7.00
N THR A 135 -14.02 -5.82 -7.74
CA THR A 135 -14.50 -6.76 -8.76
C THR A 135 -15.42 -7.81 -8.15
N ILE A 136 -15.08 -8.38 -6.99
CA ILE A 136 -15.96 -9.33 -6.29
C ILE A 136 -17.24 -8.64 -5.80
N GLY A 137 -17.14 -7.42 -5.26
CA GLY A 137 -18.28 -6.65 -4.75
C GLY A 137 -19.29 -6.28 -5.83
N LEU A 138 -18.83 -5.93 -7.03
CA LEU A 138 -19.67 -5.52 -8.16
C LEU A 138 -20.11 -6.69 -9.04
N CYS A 139 -19.22 -7.64 -9.33
CA CYS A 139 -19.44 -8.68 -10.33
C CYS A 139 -19.65 -10.09 -9.72
N GLY A 140 -19.34 -10.29 -8.44
CA GLY A 140 -19.48 -11.56 -7.75
C GLY A 140 -20.93 -11.91 -7.40
N SER A 141 -21.23 -13.20 -7.33
CA SER A 141 -22.46 -13.71 -6.72
C SER A 141 -22.48 -13.45 -5.20
N GLU A 142 -23.66 -13.46 -4.58
CA GLU A 142 -23.78 -13.33 -3.12
C GLU A 142 -22.99 -14.41 -2.36
N MET A 143 -22.89 -15.62 -2.91
CA MET A 143 -22.07 -16.69 -2.34
C MET A 143 -20.58 -16.33 -2.37
N GLN A 144 -20.07 -15.80 -3.48
CA GLN A 144 -18.68 -15.36 -3.60
C GLN A 144 -18.39 -14.18 -2.67
N LYS A 145 -19.27 -13.18 -2.61
CA LYS A 145 -19.11 -12.01 -1.71
C LYS A 145 -19.01 -12.44 -0.25
N ARG A 146 -19.96 -13.25 0.23
CA ARG A 146 -19.97 -13.76 1.62
C ARG A 146 -18.76 -14.64 1.92
N LYS A 147 -18.29 -15.41 0.94
CA LYS A 147 -17.15 -16.31 1.11
C LYS A 147 -15.82 -15.57 1.19
N TYR A 148 -15.60 -14.57 0.34
CA TYR A 148 -14.26 -13.99 0.14
C TYR A 148 -14.07 -12.62 0.80
N LEU A 149 -15.05 -11.71 0.70
CA LEU A 149 -14.87 -10.33 1.15
C LEU A 149 -14.52 -10.17 2.63
N PRO A 150 -15.09 -10.95 3.59
CA PRO A 150 -14.74 -10.77 5.00
C PRO A 150 -13.26 -10.98 5.28
N SER A 151 -12.66 -12.05 4.74
CA SER A 151 -11.24 -12.36 4.95
C SER A 151 -10.31 -11.37 4.23
N LEU A 152 -10.73 -10.85 3.07
CA LEU A 152 -9.98 -9.84 2.33
C LEU A 152 -10.00 -8.48 3.05
N ALA A 153 -11.15 -8.08 3.61
CA ALA A 153 -11.27 -6.84 4.37
C ALA A 153 -10.37 -6.80 5.62
N GLU A 154 -10.07 -7.95 6.21
CA GLU A 154 -9.16 -8.09 7.35
C GLU A 154 -7.69 -8.29 6.94
N LEU A 155 -7.39 -8.36 5.62
CA LEU A 155 -6.09 -8.73 5.08
C LEU A 155 -5.54 -10.10 5.57
N ILE A 156 -6.45 -11.01 5.97
CA ILE A 156 -6.09 -12.41 6.28
C ILE A 156 -5.76 -13.15 4.98
N SER A 157 -6.50 -12.85 3.92
CA SER A 157 -6.17 -13.26 2.56
C SER A 157 -5.80 -12.04 1.73
N ILE A 158 -4.92 -12.27 0.75
CA ILE A 158 -4.47 -11.24 -0.20
C ILE A 158 -5.03 -11.62 -1.58
N ALA A 159 -5.37 -10.61 -2.37
CA ALA A 159 -5.95 -10.76 -3.68
C ALA A 159 -5.18 -9.91 -4.68
N CYS A 160 -5.14 -10.37 -5.93
CA CYS A 160 -4.53 -9.68 -7.06
C CYS A 160 -5.54 -9.56 -8.19
N TRP A 161 -5.18 -8.82 -9.24
CA TRP A 161 -6.06 -8.59 -10.38
C TRP A 161 -5.28 -8.79 -11.68
N GLY A 162 -5.51 -9.93 -12.33
CA GLY A 162 -4.84 -10.31 -13.57
C GLY A 162 -5.61 -9.81 -14.79
N LEU A 163 -5.03 -8.85 -15.51
CA LEU A 163 -5.52 -8.37 -16.80
C LEU A 163 -4.38 -8.23 -17.80
N THR A 164 -3.32 -7.50 -17.42
CA THR A 164 -2.17 -7.26 -18.29
C THR A 164 -1.46 -8.56 -18.65
N GLU A 165 -1.15 -8.70 -19.93
CA GLU A 165 -0.37 -9.82 -20.49
C GLU A 165 0.95 -9.28 -21.08
N PRO A 166 1.96 -10.15 -21.33
CA PRO A 166 3.23 -9.71 -21.93
C PRO A 166 3.07 -8.89 -23.23
N ASP A 167 2.09 -9.27 -24.06
CA ASP A 167 1.82 -8.61 -25.35
C ASP A 167 0.69 -7.57 -25.29
N TYR A 168 -0.05 -7.48 -24.17
CA TYR A 168 -1.26 -6.66 -24.02
C TYR A 168 -1.25 -5.86 -22.71
N GLY A 169 -0.77 -4.61 -22.81
CA GLY A 169 -0.84 -3.60 -21.76
C GLY A 169 -1.96 -2.58 -22.01
N SER A 170 -1.65 -1.52 -22.77
CA SER A 170 -2.61 -0.45 -23.08
C SER A 170 -3.84 -0.95 -23.86
N ASP A 171 -3.66 -1.95 -24.73
CA ASP A 171 -4.77 -2.61 -25.45
C ASP A 171 -5.24 -3.86 -24.70
N ALA A 172 -5.67 -3.67 -23.45
CA ALA A 172 -6.18 -4.78 -22.64
C ALA A 172 -7.48 -5.38 -23.19
N SER A 173 -8.17 -4.71 -24.11
CA SER A 173 -9.37 -5.25 -24.76
C SER A 173 -9.07 -6.43 -25.68
N ALA A 174 -7.82 -6.56 -26.13
CA ALA A 174 -7.35 -7.58 -27.07
C ALA A 174 -6.60 -8.74 -26.38
N LEU A 175 -6.73 -8.91 -25.06
CA LEU A 175 -6.09 -9.98 -24.30
C LEU A 175 -6.35 -11.38 -24.91
N ARG A 176 -5.40 -12.31 -24.71
CA ARG A 176 -5.40 -13.64 -25.33
C ARG A 176 -5.69 -14.78 -24.38
N THR A 177 -5.71 -14.55 -23.07
CA THR A 177 -6.13 -15.55 -22.10
C THR A 177 -7.55 -16.02 -22.43
N THR A 178 -7.73 -17.33 -22.62
CA THR A 178 -9.02 -17.94 -22.95
C THR A 178 -9.55 -18.77 -21.79
N ALA A 179 -10.88 -18.86 -21.70
CA ALA A 179 -11.58 -19.74 -20.76
C ALA A 179 -12.55 -20.64 -21.55
N THR A 180 -12.13 -21.88 -21.81
CA THR A 180 -12.94 -22.87 -22.54
C THR A 180 -13.86 -23.61 -21.56
N LYS A 181 -15.17 -23.62 -21.83
CA LYS A 181 -16.13 -24.39 -21.02
C LYS A 181 -15.82 -25.89 -21.13
N VAL A 182 -15.66 -26.54 -19.98
CA VAL A 182 -15.48 -27.99 -19.83
C VAL A 182 -16.69 -28.63 -19.18
#